data_AF-A0A843U5C4-F1
#
_entry.id   AF-A0A843U5C4-F1
#
_cell.length_a   1.000
_cell.length_b   1.000
_cell.length_c   1.000
_cell.angle_alpha   90.00
_cell.angle_beta   90.00
_cell.angle_gamma   90.00
#
_symmetry.space_group_name_H-M   'P 1'
#
loop_
_entity.id
_entity.type
_entity.pdbx_description
1 polymer ?
#
loop_
_entity_poly.entity_id
_entity_poly.type
_entity_poly.pdbx_seq_one_letter_code
_entity_poly.pdbx_strand_id
1 'polypeptide(L)'
;MIIMGGKKCKVGSASWQVIETFQLKISEEQLMSRCTKCNGRFIQKPLSIEEAVAASRGFQVIPDCLFNQDMEFWQCVDCRQLYWEGTQYQNAVQRFVNVCKLSD
;
A
#
# COMPACT_ATOMS: atom_id res chain seq x y z
N MET A 1 6.66 15.04 -17.75
CA MET A 1 5.56 16.01 -17.84
C MET A 1 4.27 15.23 -17.99
N ILE A 2 3.59 14.95 -16.89
CA ILE A 2 2.13 15.06 -16.79
C ILE A 2 1.92 15.89 -15.53
N ILE A 3 1.30 17.04 -15.76
CA ILE A 3 0.83 17.98 -14.76
C ILE A 3 -0.63 17.62 -14.56
N MET A 4 -1.00 17.20 -13.35
CA MET A 4 -2.39 17.23 -12.88
C MET A 4 -2.40 18.06 -11.60
N GLY A 5 -2.94 19.26 -11.74
CA GLY A 5 -3.50 20.15 -10.72
C GLY A 5 -3.06 20.00 -9.27
N GLY A 6 -2.10 20.81 -8.85
CA GLY A 6 -2.37 21.93 -7.93
C GLY A 6 -3.11 21.71 -6.60
N LYS A 7 -3.25 20.50 -6.05
CA LYS A 7 -3.80 20.33 -4.69
C LYS A 7 -2.65 20.26 -3.69
N LYS A 8 -2.38 21.41 -3.05
CA LYS A 8 -1.61 21.46 -1.80
C LYS A 8 -2.40 20.70 -0.75
N CYS A 9 -2.06 19.43 -0.67
CA CYS A 9 -2.22 18.54 0.45
C CYS A 9 -2.08 19.35 1.76
N LYS A 10 -2.98 19.14 2.76
CA LYS A 10 -2.77 19.62 4.16
C LYS A 10 -2.96 18.50 5.25
N VAL A 11 -2.05 17.51 5.34
CA VAL A 11 -1.55 16.62 6.44
C VAL A 11 -1.62 17.24 7.85
N GLY A 12 -1.57 16.43 8.90
CA GLY A 12 -1.46 16.89 10.30
C GLY A 12 -0.04 17.35 10.66
N SER A 13 0.08 18.07 11.78
CA SER A 13 1.25 18.89 12.17
C SER A 13 2.63 18.25 12.01
N ALA A 14 2.85 16.99 12.37
CA ALA A 14 4.19 16.39 12.36
C ALA A 14 4.61 15.83 10.97
N SER A 15 3.75 15.04 10.34
CA SER A 15 4.05 14.45 9.02
C SER A 15 4.14 15.51 7.92
N TRP A 16 3.46 16.64 8.10
CA TRP A 16 3.60 17.79 7.21
C TRP A 16 4.98 18.40 7.22
N GLN A 17 5.48 18.65 8.42
CA GLN A 17 6.73 19.38 8.60
C GLN A 17 7.83 18.63 7.87
N VAL A 18 7.82 17.30 7.89
CA VAL A 18 8.74 16.47 7.11
C VAL A 18 8.56 16.70 5.61
N ILE A 19 7.35 16.59 5.07
CA ILE A 19 7.09 16.73 3.63
C ILE A 19 7.48 18.13 3.13
N GLU A 20 7.12 19.18 3.86
CA GLU A 20 7.41 20.57 3.50
C GLU A 20 8.89 20.90 3.66
N THR A 21 9.52 20.52 4.77
CA THR A 21 10.94 20.81 5.04
C THR A 21 11.84 20.14 4.01
N PHE A 22 11.54 18.90 3.65
CA PHE A 22 12.34 18.11 2.71
C PHE A 22 11.84 18.20 1.25
N GLN A 23 10.80 19.00 0.98
CA GLN A 23 10.21 19.17 -0.35
C GLN A 23 9.90 17.82 -1.03
N LEU A 24 9.38 16.86 -0.26
CA LEU A 24 9.11 15.51 -0.75
C LEU A 24 7.96 15.53 -1.75
N LYS A 25 8.19 14.96 -2.92
CA LYS A 25 7.13 14.72 -3.90
C LYS A 25 6.46 13.40 -3.57
N ILE A 26 5.20 13.48 -3.17
CA ILE A 26 4.38 12.30 -2.92
C ILE A 26 3.42 12.13 -4.08
N SER A 27 3.36 10.93 -4.66
CA SER A 27 2.32 10.53 -5.60
C SER A 27 1.56 9.33 -5.05
N GLU A 28 0.30 9.22 -5.46
CA GLU A 28 -0.56 8.07 -5.11
C GLU A 28 0.05 6.76 -5.61
N GLU A 29 0.72 6.77 -6.76
CA GLU A 29 1.42 5.62 -7.34
C GLU A 29 2.55 5.08 -6.44
N GLN A 30 3.13 5.94 -5.60
CA GLN A 30 4.15 5.54 -4.64
C GLN A 30 3.55 5.03 -3.32
N LEU A 31 2.26 5.29 -3.08
CA LEU A 31 1.56 4.78 -1.91
C LEU A 31 1.51 3.25 -1.97
N MET A 32 1.89 2.60 -0.87
CA MET A 32 1.84 1.14 -0.76
C MET A 32 2.60 0.39 -1.86
N SER A 33 3.55 1.06 -2.52
CA SER A 33 4.45 0.47 -3.52
C SER A 33 5.62 -0.32 -2.90
N ARG A 34 5.80 -0.19 -1.58
CA ARG A 34 6.90 -0.79 -0.81
C ARG A 34 6.36 -1.60 0.37
N CYS A 35 7.10 -2.65 0.72
CA CYS A 35 6.80 -3.48 1.86
C CYS A 35 6.93 -2.70 3.18
N THR A 36 5.90 -2.69 4.01
CA THR A 36 5.94 -2.03 5.32
C THR A 36 6.88 -2.69 6.33
N LYS A 37 7.28 -3.95 6.10
CA LYS A 37 8.17 -4.71 6.98
C LYS A 37 9.66 -4.46 6.70
N CYS A 38 10.05 -4.41 5.43
CA CYS A 38 11.47 -4.30 5.04
C CYS A 38 11.77 -3.18 4.04
N ASN A 39 10.77 -2.39 3.65
CA ASN A 39 10.84 -1.40 2.57
C ASN A 39 11.22 -2.00 1.21
N GLY A 40 11.08 -3.32 1.02
CA GLY A 40 11.35 -4.03 -0.22
C GLY A 40 10.35 -3.77 -1.34
N ARG A 41 10.62 -4.31 -2.54
CA ARG A 41 9.68 -4.25 -3.67
C ARG A 41 8.65 -5.37 -3.63
N PHE A 42 7.52 -5.15 -4.28
CA PHE A 42 6.55 -6.20 -4.57
C PHE A 42 6.84 -6.88 -5.91
N ILE A 43 6.30 -8.09 -6.06
CA ILE A 43 6.14 -8.76 -7.35
C ILE A 43 5.41 -7.84 -8.35
N GLN A 44 5.65 -8.02 -9.65
CA GLN A 44 5.11 -7.12 -10.68
C GLN A 44 3.65 -7.39 -11.03
N LYS A 45 3.11 -8.54 -10.62
CA LYS A 45 1.73 -8.96 -10.86
C LYS A 45 1.17 -9.59 -9.59
N PRO A 46 -0.12 -9.41 -9.29
CA PRO A 46 -0.73 -10.06 -8.14
C PRO A 46 -0.73 -11.58 -8.32
N LEU A 47 -0.68 -12.30 -7.21
CA LEU A 47 -0.80 -13.76 -7.14
C LEU A 47 -2.27 -14.16 -7.21
N SER A 48 -2.53 -15.34 -7.79
CA SER A 48 -3.81 -16.03 -7.60
C SER A 48 -3.97 -16.48 -6.15
N ILE A 49 -5.20 -16.88 -5.78
CA ILE A 49 -5.47 -17.46 -4.46
C ILE A 49 -4.60 -18.69 -4.21
N GLU A 50 -4.48 -19.58 -5.20
CA GLU A 50 -3.68 -20.82 -5.08
C GLU A 50 -2.20 -20.51 -4.86
N GLU A 51 -1.66 -19.53 -5.61
CA GLU A 51 -0.29 -19.07 -5.47
C GLU A 51 -0.04 -18.41 -4.12
N ALA A 52 -0.98 -17.59 -3.64
CA ALA A 52 -0.91 -16.95 -2.33
C ALA A 52 -0.95 -18.00 -1.20
N VAL A 53 -1.82 -19.00 -1.29
CA VAL A 53 -1.87 -20.12 -0.34
C VAL A 53 -0.53 -20.85 -0.33
N ALA A 54 0.02 -21.19 -1.49
CA ALA A 54 1.32 -21.85 -1.59
C ALA A 54 2.45 -21.01 -0.97
N ALA A 55 2.47 -19.71 -1.27
CA ALA A 55 3.46 -18.75 -0.74
C ALA A 55 3.33 -18.51 0.77
N SER A 56 2.14 -18.68 1.34
CA SER A 56 1.86 -18.47 2.76
C SER A 56 2.33 -19.61 3.66
N ARG A 57 2.50 -20.84 3.10
CA ARG A 57 2.80 -22.06 3.86
C ARG A 57 4.06 -21.87 4.71
N GLY A 58 3.88 -21.92 6.03
CA GLY A 58 4.97 -21.78 7.01
C GLY A 58 5.41 -20.35 7.31
N PHE A 59 4.77 -19.33 6.72
CA PHE A 59 5.11 -17.91 6.90
C PHE A 59 3.96 -17.07 7.45
N GLN A 60 2.73 -17.33 7.00
CA GLN A 60 1.56 -16.52 7.34
C GLN A 60 0.29 -17.34 7.18
N VAL A 61 -0.73 -17.05 7.98
CA VAL A 61 -2.08 -17.64 7.82
C VAL A 61 -2.93 -16.67 7.02
N ILE A 62 -3.52 -17.14 5.92
CA ILE A 62 -4.52 -16.41 5.15
C ILE A 62 -5.89 -16.79 5.72
N PRO A 63 -6.70 -15.83 6.24
CA PRO A 63 -8.05 -16.13 6.73
C PRO A 63 -8.95 -16.73 5.65
N ASP A 64 -9.72 -17.77 6.00
CA ASP A 64 -10.56 -18.50 5.03
C ASP A 64 -11.62 -17.64 4.32
N CYS A 65 -12.10 -16.59 5.00
CA CYS A 65 -13.09 -15.66 4.44
C CYS A 65 -12.58 -14.88 3.21
N LEU A 66 -11.27 -14.91 2.97
CA LEU A 66 -10.63 -14.24 1.85
C LEU A 66 -10.68 -15.06 0.56
N PHE A 67 -10.90 -16.39 0.63
CA PHE A 67 -10.91 -17.26 -0.54
C PHE A 67 -12.16 -17.14 -1.41
N ASN A 68 -13.22 -16.50 -0.90
CA ASN A 68 -14.49 -16.32 -1.61
C ASN A 68 -14.65 -14.92 -2.22
N GLN A 69 -13.57 -14.13 -2.28
CA GLN A 69 -13.60 -12.76 -2.80
C GLN A 69 -12.57 -12.65 -3.93
N ASP A 70 -12.90 -11.87 -4.96
CA ASP A 70 -11.98 -11.53 -6.04
C ASP A 70 -10.92 -10.54 -5.53
N MET A 71 -9.95 -11.04 -4.76
CA MET A 71 -8.88 -10.24 -4.17
C MET A 71 -7.54 -10.49 -4.83
N GLU A 72 -6.79 -9.40 -4.95
CA GLU A 72 -5.40 -9.42 -5.38
C GLU A 72 -4.45 -9.65 -4.20
N PHE A 73 -3.53 -10.60 -4.35
CA PHE A 73 -2.49 -10.87 -3.36
C PHE A 73 -1.14 -10.37 -3.85
N TRP A 74 -0.42 -9.65 -3.00
CA TRP A 74 0.89 -9.09 -3.32
C TRP A 74 1.94 -9.63 -2.36
N GLN A 75 3.12 -9.99 -2.89
CA GLN A 75 4.23 -10.50 -2.10
C GLN A 75 5.48 -9.63 -2.23
N CYS A 76 6.14 -9.36 -1.11
CA CYS A 76 7.45 -8.72 -1.13
C CYS A 76 8.53 -9.68 -1.63
N VAL A 77 9.33 -9.24 -2.61
CA VAL A 77 10.42 -10.06 -3.18
C VAL A 77 11.57 -10.29 -2.19
N ASP A 78 11.73 -9.40 -1.21
CA ASP A 78 12.87 -9.42 -0.28
C ASP A 78 12.56 -10.24 0.99
N CYS A 79 11.41 -9.98 1.63
CA CYS A 79 11.06 -10.63 2.90
C CYS A 79 9.89 -11.62 2.83
N ARG A 80 9.29 -11.80 1.64
CA ARG A 80 8.17 -12.73 1.36
C ARG A 80 6.87 -12.44 2.12
N GLN A 81 6.77 -11.31 2.80
CA GLN A 81 5.54 -10.85 3.44
C GLN A 81 4.40 -10.77 2.41
N LEU A 82 3.26 -11.38 2.73
CA LEU A 82 2.05 -11.34 1.91
C LEU A 82 1.11 -10.23 2.38
N TYR A 83 0.50 -9.59 1.40
CA TYR A 83 -0.47 -8.50 1.53
C TYR A 83 -1.67 -8.79 0.62
N TRP A 84 -2.83 -8.26 1.00
CA TRP A 84 -4.07 -8.30 0.23
C TRP A 84 -4.91 -7.08 0.59
N GLU A 85 -5.86 -6.74 -0.28
CA GLU A 85 -6.78 -5.64 -0.04
C GLU A 85 -7.85 -6.04 1.00
N GLY A 86 -7.58 -5.75 2.27
CA GLY A 86 -8.56 -5.87 3.35
C GLY A 86 -8.89 -4.53 4.00
N THR A 87 -9.68 -4.55 5.08
CA THR A 87 -10.01 -3.34 5.85
C THR A 87 -8.78 -2.53 6.28
N GLN A 88 -7.65 -3.20 6.54
CA GLN A 88 -6.39 -2.53 6.88
C GLN A 88 -5.82 -1.71 5.71
N TYR A 89 -5.92 -2.23 4.48
CA TYR A 89 -5.52 -1.51 3.28
C TYR A 89 -6.41 -0.27 3.09
N GLN A 90 -7.73 -0.47 3.12
CA GLN A 90 -8.70 0.63 2.98
C GLN A 90 -8.50 1.71 4.05
N ASN A 91 -8.28 1.32 5.30
CA ASN A 91 -8.00 2.26 6.39
C ASN A 91 -6.70 3.04 6.16
N ALA A 92 -5.65 2.38 5.66
CA ALA A 92 -4.37 3.03 5.39
C ALA A 92 -4.48 4.01 4.22
N VAL A 93 -5.16 3.63 3.14
CA VAL A 93 -5.45 4.49 1.99
C VAL A 93 -6.28 5.69 2.43
N GLN A 94 -7.40 5.48 3.13
CA GLN A 94 -8.25 6.57 3.62
C GLN A 94 -7.48 7.52 4.54
N ARG A 95 -6.66 6.97 5.45
CA ARG A 95 -5.83 7.78 6.34
C ARG A 95 -4.81 8.58 5.55
N PHE A 96 -4.22 7.99 4.52
CA PHE A 96 -3.31 8.69 3.62
C PHE A 96 -4.03 9.76 2.81
N VAL A 97 -5.22 9.53 2.27
CA VAL A 97 -6.02 10.54 1.55
C VAL A 97 -6.40 11.71 2.46
N ASN A 98 -6.85 11.41 3.68
CA ASN A 98 -7.22 12.42 4.68
C ASN A 98 -6.02 13.26 5.11
N VAL A 99 -4.92 12.58 5.41
CA VAL A 99 -3.62 13.22 5.62
C VAL A 99 -3.31 14.05 4.38
N CYS A 100 -3.38 13.48 3.20
CA CYS A 100 -2.92 14.16 2.02
C CYS A 100 -3.91 15.22 1.48
N LYS A 101 -5.06 15.43 2.11
CA LYS A 101 -6.20 16.22 1.59
C LYS A 101 -6.34 16.12 0.07
N LEU A 102 -6.16 14.92 -0.45
CA LEU A 102 -6.43 14.63 -1.85
C LEU A 102 -7.95 14.62 -1.93
N SER A 103 -8.54 15.73 -2.37
CA SER A 103 -9.93 15.68 -2.81
C SER A 103 -9.97 15.09 -4.21
N ASP A 104 -11.06 14.41 -4.54
CA ASP A 104 -11.42 14.10 -5.94
C ASP A 104 -11.41 15.40 -6.79
#